data_AF-A0A950DZ75-F1
#
_entry.id   AF-A0A950DZ75-F1
#
_cell.length_a   1.000
_cell.length_b   1.000
_cell.length_c   1.000
_cell.angle_alpha   90.00
_cell.angle_beta   90.00
_cell.angle_gamma   90.00
#
_symmetry.space_group_name_H-M   'P 1'
#
loop_
_entity.id
_entity.type
_entity.pdbx_description
1 polymer ?
#
loop_
_entity_poly.entity_id
_entity_poly.type
_entity_poly.pdbx_seq_one_letter_code
_entity_poly.pdbx_strand_id
1 'polypeptide(L)'
;WFQNPNTWDQQLQDCSLLSPMCNASRTHEVNPATGLPLGPTDQRSQIRTFNISPSFVHVVSTSAVWTMGAYVRHDQYNYYPSKNPFNDLGPLQDESVSQMRFLTNAGGRTDLTYVHGSHNIKVGANYMHTFLTEHDAFGIVNPGLLSSCPAQFAAQCGTLAPFDLTAGGRFSRFLGHTDVKELALYAEDNISKGPVTLNLGMRGDLYNGLDAVSRQPEPRAGFAYNLKKTSSVLQVSYARTMETPFNENLILSGLGCLNSVVNAIMTVAQGFNCTGAPLQPGFRNEFHAGLEQAFGSHFVINGEYIWKYTHNGYDFNIFGTTPIFMPIEWHNSKIPGFAIRGTMPQWHGLMAFVVMSHVAARFFPPTVAGIGPPQPPAVFRIDHDEAFNETTHIQYQPWKRGPWLGFNWRFDSGLVSGAVPCEAQTATCSFTTSALDPGGQGLANIPAGSVALLNNLNGLPLTADQQFQAGLRCNGVPATPTTPTGILIGGVYTCPATQLTSNLIKIPGPNQEQDDKHPQRIAPRHLFDVALGDDNLFNTERYKWSARVSVINLANGYVLYNFLSTFSGTHYVTPRTITAELGFHF
;
A
#
# COMPACT_ATOMS: atom_id res chain seq x y z
N TRP A 1 4.82 -6.76 -3.04
CA TRP A 1 4.00 -5.73 -3.71
C TRP A 1 4.73 -5.41 -5.00
N PHE A 2 4.06 -5.46 -6.15
CA PHE A 2 4.72 -5.33 -7.46
C PHE A 2 4.05 -4.22 -8.24
N GLN A 3 4.80 -3.19 -8.56
CA GLN A 3 4.54 -2.39 -9.75
C GLN A 3 5.04 -3.26 -10.93
N ASN A 4 4.19 -3.46 -11.94
CA ASN A 4 4.42 -4.29 -13.14
C ASN A 4 4.35 -5.82 -13.00
N PRO A 5 3.13 -6.38 -12.93
CA PRO A 5 2.81 -7.53 -13.75
C PRO A 5 2.43 -7.06 -15.17
N ASN A 6 3.36 -7.14 -16.12
CA ASN A 6 3.16 -7.11 -17.58
C ASN A 6 2.04 -6.19 -18.09
N THR A 7 2.26 -4.88 -18.08
CA THR A 7 1.37 -3.94 -18.79
C THR A 7 1.36 -4.25 -20.29
N TRP A 8 0.36 -3.77 -21.03
CA TRP A 8 0.33 -3.94 -22.48
C TRP A 8 1.60 -3.36 -23.11
N ASP A 9 2.02 -2.18 -22.65
CA ASP A 9 3.24 -1.51 -23.08
C ASP A 9 4.49 -2.39 -22.90
N GLN A 10 4.64 -3.05 -21.76
CA GLN A 10 5.80 -3.90 -21.47
C GLN A 10 5.73 -5.30 -22.11
N GLN A 11 4.51 -5.79 -22.38
CA GLN A 11 4.30 -7.09 -23.01
C GLN A 11 4.51 -7.03 -24.53
N LEU A 12 4.10 -5.93 -25.17
CA LEU A 12 4.17 -5.77 -26.62
C LEU A 12 5.28 -4.83 -27.09
N GLN A 13 5.83 -3.98 -26.21
CA GLN A 13 6.91 -3.05 -26.54
C GLN A 13 6.55 -2.19 -27.76
N ASP A 14 5.30 -1.72 -27.82
CA ASP A 14 4.79 -0.86 -28.88
C ASP A 14 5.47 0.53 -28.79
N CYS A 15 5.87 1.10 -29.93
CA CYS A 15 6.49 2.42 -29.95
C CYS A 15 5.49 3.52 -29.53
N SER A 16 5.85 4.33 -28.55
CA SER A 16 5.05 5.40 -27.96
C SER A 16 5.81 6.74 -27.95
N LEU A 17 5.19 7.80 -27.41
CA LEU A 17 5.85 9.10 -27.20
C LEU A 17 6.98 9.04 -26.17
N LEU A 18 6.97 8.04 -25.29
CA LEU A 18 8.00 7.83 -24.26
C LEU A 18 9.14 6.95 -24.75
N SER A 19 8.95 6.23 -25.86
CA SER A 19 9.91 5.26 -26.34
C SER A 19 11.19 5.95 -26.80
N PRO A 20 12.34 5.66 -26.18
CA PRO A 20 13.59 6.36 -26.48
C PRO A 20 14.16 5.93 -27.84
N MET A 21 13.87 4.70 -28.27
CA MET A 21 14.30 4.15 -29.56
C MET A 21 13.23 3.23 -30.15
N CYS A 22 12.89 3.46 -31.41
CA CYS A 22 11.95 2.61 -32.16
C CYS A 22 12.56 2.14 -33.48
N ASN A 23 11.97 1.09 -34.04
CA ASN A 23 12.28 0.66 -35.40
C ASN A 23 11.92 1.74 -36.45
N ALA A 24 12.39 1.55 -37.69
CA ALA A 24 12.19 2.53 -38.77
C ALA A 24 10.72 2.84 -39.06
N SER A 25 9.82 1.88 -38.84
CA SER A 25 8.37 2.05 -39.01
C SER A 25 7.67 2.69 -37.81
N ARG A 26 8.39 2.96 -36.71
CA ARG A 26 7.85 3.46 -35.43
C ARG A 26 6.67 2.64 -34.91
N THR A 27 6.78 1.33 -35.03
CA THR A 27 5.74 0.39 -34.54
C THR A 27 6.18 -0.33 -33.28
N HIS A 28 7.48 -0.46 -33.02
CA HIS A 28 8.00 -1.28 -31.93
C HIS A 28 9.30 -0.69 -31.36
N GLU A 29 9.48 -0.79 -30.06
CA GLU A 29 10.72 -0.40 -29.36
C GLU A 29 11.87 -1.34 -29.72
N VAL A 30 13.08 -0.79 -29.84
CA VAL A 30 14.24 -1.58 -30.24
C VAL A 30 15.32 -1.55 -29.18
N ASN A 31 15.98 -2.69 -29.04
CA ASN A 31 17.12 -2.86 -28.19
C ASN A 31 18.23 -1.88 -28.60
N PRO A 32 18.70 -0.99 -27.71
CA PRO A 32 19.68 0.04 -28.06
C PRO A 32 21.04 -0.53 -28.46
N ALA A 33 21.40 -1.73 -27.98
CA ALA A 33 22.67 -2.37 -28.27
C ALA A 33 22.68 -3.18 -29.58
N THR A 34 21.53 -3.73 -29.99
CA THR A 34 21.45 -4.64 -31.16
C THR A 34 20.58 -4.12 -32.30
N GLY A 35 19.73 -3.12 -32.06
CA GLY A 35 18.73 -2.61 -33.02
C GLY A 35 17.58 -3.58 -33.30
N LEU A 36 17.54 -4.74 -32.64
CA LEU A 36 16.46 -5.72 -32.77
C LEU A 36 15.25 -5.33 -31.91
N PRO A 37 14.01 -5.70 -32.31
CA PRO A 37 12.82 -5.54 -31.47
C PRO A 37 13.04 -6.08 -30.05
N LEU A 38 12.61 -5.32 -29.04
CA LEU A 38 12.56 -5.81 -27.66
C LEU A 38 11.59 -7.00 -27.52
N GLY A 39 11.84 -7.86 -26.53
CA GLY A 39 10.91 -8.93 -26.18
C GLY A 39 10.00 -8.52 -25.03
N PRO A 40 8.99 -9.34 -24.71
CA PRO A 40 8.18 -9.12 -23.51
C PRO A 40 9.06 -9.12 -22.25
N THR A 41 8.66 -8.30 -21.29
CA THR A 41 9.20 -8.33 -19.92
C THR A 41 8.89 -9.69 -19.25
N ASP A 42 9.85 -10.24 -18.52
CA ASP A 42 9.77 -11.49 -17.75
C ASP A 42 10.44 -11.32 -16.38
N GLN A 43 10.16 -10.19 -15.73
CA GLN A 43 10.60 -9.96 -14.35
C GLN A 43 9.81 -10.87 -13.41
N ARG A 44 10.49 -11.37 -12.37
CA ARG A 44 9.90 -12.35 -11.44
C ARG A 44 10.30 -12.04 -10.02
N SER A 45 9.47 -12.50 -9.10
CA SER A 45 9.76 -12.41 -7.68
C SER A 45 9.52 -13.74 -6.99
N GLN A 46 10.25 -13.97 -5.91
CA GLN A 46 10.08 -15.15 -5.08
C GLN A 46 10.26 -14.77 -3.62
N ILE A 47 9.26 -15.13 -2.81
CA ILE A 47 9.35 -15.08 -1.35
C ILE A 47 9.50 -16.50 -0.84
N ARG A 48 10.51 -16.74 0.00
CA ARG A 48 10.67 -17.98 0.76
C ARG A 48 10.63 -17.63 2.24
N THR A 49 9.74 -18.28 2.98
CA THR A 49 9.55 -17.98 4.38
C THR A 49 9.52 -19.26 5.21
N PHE A 50 10.01 -19.18 6.44
CA PHE A 50 9.73 -20.16 7.48
C PHE A 50 9.54 -19.48 8.82
N ASN A 51 8.79 -20.13 9.71
CA ASN A 51 8.62 -19.70 11.08
C ASN A 51 8.67 -20.92 12.00
N ILE A 52 9.52 -20.86 13.02
CA ILE A 52 9.62 -21.86 14.08
C ILE A 52 9.44 -21.11 15.39
N SER A 53 8.39 -21.45 16.15
CA SER A 53 8.01 -20.68 17.36
C SER A 53 7.52 -21.59 18.49
N PRO A 54 8.40 -22.34 19.17
CA PRO A 54 8.01 -23.13 20.34
C PRO A 54 7.54 -22.24 21.49
N SER A 55 6.53 -22.71 22.22
CA SER A 55 6.03 -22.06 23.42
C SER A 55 5.86 -23.08 24.55
N PHE A 56 6.01 -22.59 25.78
CA PHE A 56 5.81 -23.33 27.01
C PHE A 56 4.87 -22.52 27.90
N VAL A 57 3.84 -23.17 28.42
CA VAL A 57 2.85 -22.58 29.33
C VAL A 57 2.85 -23.39 30.62
N HIS A 58 3.02 -22.72 31.74
CA HIS A 58 3.03 -23.30 33.07
C HIS A 58 1.99 -22.63 33.96
N VAL A 59 1.05 -23.43 34.47
CA VAL A 59 0.10 -22.98 35.49
C VAL A 59 0.82 -22.99 36.83
N VAL A 60 1.29 -21.82 37.28
CA VAL A 60 2.06 -21.64 38.52
C VAL A 60 1.16 -21.84 39.75
N SER A 61 -0.10 -21.40 39.65
CA SER A 61 -1.14 -21.61 40.68
C SER A 61 -2.53 -21.54 40.05
N THR A 62 -3.58 -21.70 40.85
CA THR A 62 -4.98 -21.48 40.42
C THR A 62 -5.26 -20.06 39.93
N SER A 63 -4.37 -19.11 40.23
CA SER A 63 -4.50 -17.68 39.92
C SER A 63 -3.37 -17.14 39.04
N ALA A 64 -2.39 -17.97 38.64
CA ALA A 64 -1.20 -17.52 37.94
C ALA A 64 -0.80 -18.46 36.79
N VAL A 65 -0.53 -17.89 35.62
CA VAL A 65 -0.01 -18.61 34.45
C VAL A 65 1.22 -17.89 33.93
N TRP A 66 2.30 -18.64 33.75
CA TRP A 66 3.53 -18.17 33.14
C TRP A 66 3.66 -18.76 31.73
N THR A 67 3.91 -17.91 30.75
CA THR A 67 4.17 -18.30 29.37
C THR A 67 5.56 -17.85 28.97
N MET A 68 6.33 -18.74 28.35
CA MET A 68 7.58 -18.40 27.67
C MET A 68 7.57 -18.95 26.26
N GLY A 69 8.30 -18.31 25.35
CA GLY A 69 8.47 -18.80 23.99
C GLY A 69 9.71 -18.23 23.35
N ALA A 70 10.24 -18.97 22.39
CA ALA A 70 11.28 -18.51 21.49
C ALA A 70 10.74 -18.56 20.06
N TYR A 71 11.31 -17.77 19.17
CA TYR A 71 10.96 -17.82 17.77
C TYR A 71 12.16 -17.51 16.88
N VAL A 72 12.14 -18.11 15.69
CA VAL A 72 12.93 -17.67 14.55
C VAL A 72 12.02 -17.66 13.33
N ARG A 73 11.94 -16.50 12.70
CA ARG A 73 11.26 -16.28 11.44
C ARG A 73 12.28 -15.81 10.42
N HIS A 74 12.19 -16.34 9.21
CA HIS A 74 13.05 -15.96 8.12
C HIS A 74 12.21 -15.64 6.90
N ASP A 75 12.48 -14.50 6.29
CA ASP A 75 11.91 -14.07 5.02
C ASP A 75 13.08 -13.79 4.05
N GLN A 76 13.16 -14.58 2.99
CA GLN A 76 14.04 -14.34 1.85
C GLN A 76 13.20 -13.84 0.69
N TYR A 77 13.56 -12.67 0.17
CA TYR A 77 12.96 -12.08 -1.02
C TYR A 77 13.97 -12.00 -2.15
N ASN A 78 13.62 -12.55 -3.31
CA ASN A 78 14.41 -12.40 -4.53
C ASN A 78 13.55 -11.73 -5.61
N TYR A 79 14.10 -10.72 -6.27
CA TYR A 79 13.59 -10.12 -7.50
C TYR A 79 14.57 -10.39 -8.63
N TYR A 80 14.07 -11.00 -9.70
CA TYR A 80 14.81 -11.39 -10.88
C TYR A 80 14.44 -10.46 -12.03
N PRO A 81 15.42 -9.78 -12.65
CA PRO A 81 15.17 -9.03 -13.88
C PRO A 81 14.85 -9.99 -15.04
N SER A 82 14.35 -9.45 -16.16
CA SER A 82 14.23 -10.24 -17.38
C SER A 82 15.57 -10.81 -17.81
N LYS A 83 15.56 -11.99 -18.46
CA LYS A 83 16.78 -12.62 -18.97
C LYS A 83 17.58 -11.69 -19.91
N ASN A 84 16.87 -10.90 -20.72
CA ASN A 84 17.43 -9.75 -21.42
C ASN A 84 17.09 -8.49 -20.62
N PRO A 85 18.06 -7.81 -19.98
CA PRO A 85 17.81 -6.62 -19.17
C PRO A 85 17.03 -5.53 -19.92
N PHE A 86 17.29 -5.36 -21.22
CA PHE A 86 16.61 -4.35 -22.02
C PHE A 86 15.11 -4.60 -22.22
N ASN A 87 14.63 -5.83 -22.01
CA ASN A 87 13.18 -6.10 -22.02
C ASN A 87 12.48 -5.51 -20.79
N ASP A 88 13.22 -5.04 -19.78
CA ASP A 88 12.65 -4.34 -18.62
C ASP A 88 12.33 -2.88 -18.92
N LEU A 89 12.81 -2.34 -20.05
CA LEU A 89 12.48 -0.99 -20.49
C LEU A 89 10.97 -0.86 -20.66
N GLY A 90 10.41 0.24 -20.16
CA GLY A 90 9.03 0.58 -20.40
C GLY A 90 8.70 2.01 -19.96
N PRO A 91 7.43 2.43 -20.12
CA PRO A 91 6.98 3.81 -19.88
C PRO A 91 7.26 4.38 -18.49
N LEU A 92 7.45 3.50 -17.50
CA LEU A 92 7.66 3.86 -16.09
C LEU A 92 8.97 3.26 -15.55
N GLN A 93 9.82 2.71 -16.43
CA GLN A 93 10.99 1.96 -16.02
C GLN A 93 12.17 2.10 -16.97
N ASP A 94 13.21 2.78 -16.48
CA ASP A 94 14.46 3.07 -17.17
C ASP A 94 15.62 2.14 -16.77
N GLU A 95 15.45 1.38 -15.69
CA GLU A 95 16.45 0.47 -15.16
C GLU A 95 15.96 -1.00 -15.09
N SER A 96 16.87 -1.92 -15.38
CA SER A 96 16.73 -3.33 -15.01
C SER A 96 17.28 -3.53 -13.60
N VAL A 97 16.54 -4.21 -12.73
CA VAL A 97 16.85 -4.33 -11.30
C VAL A 97 16.84 -5.78 -10.83
N SER A 98 17.77 -6.12 -9.95
CA SER A 98 17.85 -7.39 -9.23
C SER A 98 17.97 -7.10 -7.75
N GLN A 99 17.23 -7.85 -6.94
CA GLN A 99 17.28 -7.75 -5.48
C GLN A 99 17.33 -9.14 -4.86
N MET A 100 18.18 -9.32 -3.87
CA MET A 100 18.17 -10.48 -2.97
C MET A 100 18.29 -9.97 -1.54
N ARG A 101 17.23 -10.13 -0.76
CA ARG A 101 17.14 -9.64 0.61
C ARG A 101 16.85 -10.78 1.57
N PHE A 102 17.56 -10.79 2.69
CA PHE A 102 17.32 -11.70 3.80
C PHE A 102 16.94 -10.91 5.04
N LEU A 103 15.81 -11.27 5.63
CA LEU A 103 15.33 -10.75 6.90
C LEU A 103 15.12 -11.95 7.83
N THR A 104 15.97 -12.08 8.85
CA THR A 104 15.82 -13.11 9.88
C THR A 104 15.52 -12.45 11.20
N ASN A 105 14.36 -12.72 11.78
CA ASN A 105 13.98 -12.22 13.09
C ASN A 105 13.99 -13.38 14.09
N ALA A 106 14.85 -13.29 15.09
CA ALA A 106 14.98 -14.27 16.16
C ALA A 106 14.76 -13.59 17.51
N GLY A 107 14.10 -14.27 18.43
CA GLY A 107 13.77 -13.64 19.69
C GLY A 107 13.15 -14.56 20.72
N GLY A 108 12.83 -13.96 21.86
CA GLY A 108 12.21 -14.63 22.99
C GLY A 108 11.18 -13.73 23.66
N ARG A 109 10.09 -14.33 24.13
CA ARG A 109 9.04 -13.65 24.89
C ARG A 109 8.74 -14.40 26.17
N THR A 110 8.41 -13.66 27.22
CA THR A 110 7.94 -14.21 28.49
C THR A 110 6.86 -13.31 29.07
N ASP A 111 5.84 -13.91 29.67
CA ASP A 111 4.78 -13.17 30.36
C ASP A 111 4.20 -13.97 31.53
N LEU A 112 3.91 -13.27 32.62
CA LEU A 112 3.20 -13.79 33.78
C LEU A 112 1.86 -13.09 33.87
N THR A 113 0.78 -13.85 33.86
CA THR A 113 -0.57 -13.39 34.15
C THR A 113 -0.98 -13.81 35.55
N TYR A 114 -1.51 -12.88 36.34
CA TYR A 114 -1.99 -13.10 37.69
C TYR A 114 -3.36 -12.47 37.90
N VAL A 115 -4.33 -13.28 38.34
CA VAL A 115 -5.71 -12.85 38.57
C VAL A 115 -6.02 -12.90 40.06
N HIS A 116 -6.37 -11.75 40.64
CA HIS A 116 -6.78 -11.66 42.04
C HIS A 116 -7.81 -10.56 42.27
N GLY A 117 -8.98 -10.94 42.81
CA GLY A 117 -10.08 -10.02 43.05
C GLY A 117 -10.55 -9.38 41.75
N SER A 118 -10.53 -8.05 41.69
CA SER A 118 -10.88 -7.28 40.48
C SER A 118 -9.74 -7.16 39.47
N HIS A 119 -8.52 -7.57 39.81
CA HIS A 119 -7.32 -7.33 39.02
C HIS A 119 -6.96 -8.54 38.16
N ASN A 120 -6.57 -8.27 36.93
CA ASN A 120 -5.98 -9.23 36.02
C ASN A 120 -4.71 -8.60 35.45
N ILE A 121 -3.60 -8.87 36.14
CA ILE A 121 -2.31 -8.26 35.89
C ILE A 121 -1.54 -9.13 34.92
N LYS A 122 -0.91 -8.52 33.92
CA LYS A 122 0.07 -9.17 33.06
C LYS A 122 1.35 -8.36 33.02
N VAL A 123 2.47 -9.03 33.26
CA VAL A 123 3.81 -8.44 33.17
C VAL A 123 4.66 -9.31 32.27
N GLY A 124 5.43 -8.69 31.37
CA GLY A 124 6.23 -9.46 30.44
C GLY A 124 7.36 -8.69 29.80
N ALA A 125 8.15 -9.44 29.03
CA ALA A 125 9.25 -8.94 28.24
C ALA A 125 9.26 -9.65 26.89
N ASN A 126 9.73 -8.94 25.86
CA ASN A 126 10.01 -9.51 24.56
C ASN A 126 11.32 -8.93 24.02
N TYR A 127 12.24 -9.79 23.65
CA TYR A 127 13.49 -9.43 23.01
C TYR A 127 13.47 -9.91 21.56
N MET A 128 13.79 -9.01 20.63
CA MET A 128 13.90 -9.27 19.20
C MET A 128 15.30 -8.92 18.70
N HIS A 129 15.82 -9.76 17.82
CA HIS A 129 17.04 -9.52 17.05
C HIS A 129 16.78 -9.81 15.57
N THR A 130 16.73 -8.77 14.77
CA THR A 130 16.51 -8.84 13.32
C THR A 130 17.83 -8.68 12.58
N PHE A 131 18.24 -9.70 11.83
CA PHE A 131 19.38 -9.67 10.93
C PHE A 131 18.91 -9.30 9.53
N LEU A 132 19.54 -8.29 8.93
CA LEU A 132 19.20 -7.77 7.61
C LEU A 132 20.40 -7.91 6.69
N THR A 133 20.18 -8.46 5.50
CA THR A 133 21.19 -8.50 4.43
C THR A 133 20.52 -8.11 3.11
N GLU A 134 21.14 -7.18 2.39
CA GLU A 134 20.63 -6.61 1.15
C GLU A 134 21.69 -6.76 0.05
N HIS A 135 21.30 -7.39 -1.05
CA HIS A 135 22.09 -7.54 -2.27
C HIS A 135 21.30 -6.95 -3.43
N ASP A 136 21.54 -5.68 -3.72
CA ASP A 136 20.81 -4.95 -4.75
C ASP A 136 21.72 -4.64 -5.93
N ALA A 137 21.15 -4.65 -7.13
CA ALA A 137 21.84 -4.32 -8.35
C ALA A 137 20.87 -3.68 -9.33
N PHE A 138 21.33 -2.67 -10.06
CA PHE A 138 20.59 -2.10 -11.17
C PHE A 138 21.50 -1.82 -12.36
N GLY A 139 20.94 -1.77 -13.55
CA GLY A 139 21.62 -1.31 -14.76
C GLY A 139 20.67 -0.44 -15.57
N ILE A 140 21.17 0.67 -16.11
CA ILE A 140 20.36 1.59 -16.91
C ILE A 140 20.14 0.95 -18.29
N VAL A 141 18.88 0.85 -18.70
CA VAL A 141 18.45 0.26 -19.97
C VAL A 141 17.83 1.29 -20.92
N ASN A 142 17.43 2.46 -20.41
CA ASN A 142 16.98 3.58 -21.23
C ASN A 142 18.18 4.37 -21.80
N PRO A 143 18.39 4.39 -23.13
CA PRO A 143 19.48 5.14 -23.76
C PRO A 143 19.31 6.67 -23.69
N GLY A 144 18.09 7.13 -23.40
CA GLY A 144 17.75 8.53 -23.17
C GLY A 144 18.26 9.04 -21.82
N LEU A 145 18.28 8.22 -20.77
CA LEU A 145 18.44 8.68 -19.38
C LEU A 145 19.71 9.52 -19.16
N LEU A 146 20.86 9.04 -19.63
CA LEU A 146 22.13 9.76 -19.50
C LEU A 146 22.41 10.71 -20.68
N SER A 147 21.87 10.43 -21.87
CA SER A 147 22.10 11.25 -23.06
C SER A 147 21.33 12.58 -23.01
N SER A 148 20.18 12.62 -22.33
CA SER A 148 19.42 13.84 -22.04
C SER A 148 19.78 14.47 -20.70
N CYS A 149 20.96 14.15 -20.14
CA CYS A 149 21.36 14.63 -18.82
C CYS A 149 21.39 16.16 -18.74
N PRO A 150 20.60 16.78 -17.84
CA PRO A 150 20.65 18.22 -17.64
C PRO A 150 22.05 18.67 -17.18
N ALA A 151 22.51 19.83 -17.66
CA ALA A 151 23.86 20.34 -17.34
C ALA A 151 24.10 20.45 -15.81
N GLN A 152 23.04 20.74 -15.05
CA GLN A 152 23.07 20.81 -13.58
C GLN A 152 23.33 19.46 -12.89
N PHE A 153 23.15 18.33 -13.59
CA PHE A 153 23.34 16.96 -13.07
C PHE A 153 24.49 16.21 -13.77
N ALA A 154 25.36 16.92 -14.49
CA ALA A 154 26.45 16.31 -15.27
C ALA A 154 27.38 15.41 -14.42
N ALA A 155 27.65 15.77 -13.16
CA ALA A 155 28.48 14.98 -12.27
C ALA A 155 27.81 13.65 -11.87
N GLN A 156 26.51 13.67 -11.64
CA GLN A 156 25.69 12.50 -11.35
C GLN A 156 25.66 11.57 -12.56
N CYS A 157 25.43 12.10 -13.76
CA CYS A 157 25.47 11.30 -14.99
C CYS A 157 26.85 10.69 -15.25
N GLY A 158 27.94 11.41 -14.97
CA GLY A 158 29.29 10.85 -15.00
C GLY A 158 29.50 9.70 -14.00
N THR A 159 28.88 9.79 -12.83
CA THR A 159 28.87 8.71 -11.82
C THR A 159 28.10 7.48 -12.30
N LEU A 160 27.04 7.68 -13.10
CA LEU A 160 26.19 6.61 -13.63
C LEU A 160 26.71 5.97 -14.91
N ALA A 161 27.59 6.63 -15.68
CA ALA A 161 28.10 6.13 -16.95
C ALA A 161 28.64 4.68 -16.92
N PRO A 162 29.36 4.21 -15.86
CA PRO A 162 29.78 2.81 -15.77
C PRO A 162 28.64 1.78 -15.67
N PHE A 163 27.42 2.23 -15.33
CA PHE A 163 26.22 1.41 -15.14
C PHE A 163 25.20 1.53 -16.28
N ASP A 164 25.56 2.25 -17.34
CA ASP A 164 24.79 2.35 -18.56
C ASP A 164 24.98 1.12 -19.44
N LEU A 165 24.02 0.20 -19.41
CA LEU A 165 24.09 -1.03 -20.22
C LEU A 165 23.98 -0.72 -21.72
N THR A 166 23.35 0.39 -22.09
CA THR A 166 23.23 0.82 -23.50
C THR A 166 24.59 1.23 -24.09
N ALA A 167 25.52 1.68 -23.23
CA ALA A 167 26.89 2.02 -23.57
C ALA A 167 27.92 0.91 -23.25
N GLY A 168 27.46 -0.33 -22.98
CA GLY A 168 28.34 -1.47 -22.66
C GLY A 168 28.83 -1.50 -21.21
N GLY A 169 28.15 -0.79 -20.31
CA GLY A 169 28.39 -0.81 -18.87
C GLY A 169 27.99 -2.12 -18.19
N ARG A 170 27.89 -2.09 -16.86
CA ARG A 170 27.59 -3.27 -16.03
C ARG A 170 26.54 -2.95 -14.97
N PHE A 171 25.94 -3.97 -14.38
CA PHE A 171 25.11 -3.77 -13.19
C PHE A 171 25.91 -3.16 -12.04
N SER A 172 25.32 -2.18 -11.36
CA SER A 172 25.74 -1.72 -10.05
C SER A 172 25.61 -2.86 -9.04
N ARG A 173 26.29 -2.73 -7.90
CA ARG A 173 26.18 -3.70 -6.80
C ARG A 173 26.20 -2.96 -5.49
N PHE A 174 25.18 -3.22 -4.70
CA PHE A 174 25.08 -2.83 -3.30
C PHE A 174 25.07 -4.11 -2.45
N LEU A 175 25.87 -4.10 -1.38
CA LEU A 175 25.96 -5.18 -0.42
C LEU A 175 25.87 -4.54 0.97
N GLY A 176 24.73 -4.74 1.62
CA GLY A 176 24.45 -4.26 2.97
C GLY A 176 24.27 -5.42 3.94
N HIS A 177 24.81 -5.29 5.14
CA HIS A 177 24.49 -6.17 6.26
C HIS A 177 24.40 -5.35 7.54
N THR A 178 23.33 -5.55 8.31
CA THR A 178 23.15 -4.94 9.62
C THR A 178 22.26 -5.80 10.51
N ASP A 179 22.08 -5.37 11.74
CA ASP A 179 21.13 -5.96 12.66
C ASP A 179 20.41 -4.92 13.52
N VAL A 180 19.15 -5.21 13.85
CA VAL A 180 18.28 -4.39 14.68
C VAL A 180 17.91 -5.18 15.93
N LYS A 181 18.06 -4.57 17.10
CA LYS A 181 17.75 -5.18 18.41
C LYS A 181 16.67 -4.37 19.10
N GLU A 182 15.65 -5.05 19.62
CA GLU A 182 14.59 -4.41 20.37
C GLU A 182 14.30 -5.19 21.65
N LEU A 183 14.32 -4.49 22.79
CA LEU A 183 13.82 -5.03 24.05
C LEU A 183 12.56 -4.27 24.46
N ALA A 184 11.47 -4.99 24.56
CA ALA A 184 10.20 -4.49 25.05
C ALA A 184 9.95 -5.02 26.47
N LEU A 185 9.64 -4.12 27.40
CA LEU A 185 9.19 -4.45 28.75
C LEU A 185 7.79 -3.89 28.95
N TYR A 186 6.88 -4.66 29.53
CA TYR A 186 5.51 -4.19 29.72
C TYR A 186 4.87 -4.71 31.00
N ALA A 187 3.94 -3.92 31.52
CA ALA A 187 3.03 -4.28 32.58
C ALA A 187 1.65 -3.69 32.27
N GLU A 188 0.60 -4.48 32.44
CA GLU A 188 -0.79 -4.08 32.27
C GLU A 188 -1.66 -4.69 33.36
N ASP A 189 -2.76 -4.00 33.68
CA ASP A 189 -3.78 -4.45 34.60
C ASP A 189 -5.16 -4.18 33.99
N ASN A 190 -5.95 -5.24 33.88
CA ASN A 190 -7.35 -5.17 33.52
C ASN A 190 -8.20 -5.30 34.79
N ILE A 191 -8.78 -4.18 35.22
CA ILE A 191 -9.51 -4.04 36.48
C ILE A 191 -11.01 -4.05 36.19
N SER A 192 -11.71 -5.09 36.64
CA SER A 192 -13.17 -5.20 36.50
C SER A 192 -13.85 -5.02 37.85
N LYS A 193 -14.66 -3.95 38.00
CA LYS A 193 -15.42 -3.65 39.22
C LYS A 193 -16.82 -3.14 38.91
N GLY A 194 -17.82 -3.99 39.15
CA GLY A 194 -19.22 -3.65 38.89
C GLY A 194 -19.47 -3.41 37.39
N PRO A 195 -20.06 -2.27 36.99
CA PRO A 195 -20.26 -1.92 35.57
C PRO A 195 -19.00 -1.35 34.91
N VAL A 196 -17.93 -1.09 35.66
CA VAL A 196 -16.71 -0.43 35.16
C VAL A 196 -15.64 -1.46 34.84
N THR A 197 -14.98 -1.31 33.70
CA THR A 197 -13.71 -1.96 33.39
C THR A 197 -12.67 -0.89 33.07
N LEU A 198 -11.50 -0.97 33.69
CA LEU A 198 -10.34 -0.14 33.42
C LEU A 198 -9.22 -1.00 32.88
N ASN A 199 -8.57 -0.57 31.80
CA ASN A 199 -7.34 -1.19 31.31
C ASN A 199 -6.23 -0.15 31.43
N LEU A 200 -5.22 -0.43 32.26
CA LEU A 200 -4.08 0.46 32.46
C LEU A 200 -2.82 -0.31 32.10
N GLY A 201 -1.98 0.26 31.25
CA GLY A 201 -0.77 -0.40 30.79
C GLY A 201 0.36 0.56 30.50
N MET A 202 1.58 0.05 30.63
CA MET A 202 2.80 0.73 30.26
C MET A 202 3.68 -0.27 29.52
N ARG A 203 4.21 0.15 28.39
CA ARG A 203 5.30 -0.55 27.70
C ARG A 203 6.48 0.40 27.55
N GLY A 204 7.68 -0.14 27.56
CA GLY A 204 8.92 0.57 27.28
C GLY A 204 9.71 -0.19 26.24
N ASP A 205 9.90 0.41 25.08
CA ASP A 205 10.66 -0.20 23.99
C ASP A 205 12.05 0.43 23.89
N LEU A 206 13.06 -0.45 23.87
CA LEU A 206 14.47 -0.12 23.72
C LEU A 206 14.96 -0.61 22.36
N TYR A 207 14.91 0.28 21.37
CA TYR A 207 15.29 0.02 19.99
C TYR A 207 16.73 0.43 19.69
N ASN A 208 17.52 -0.46 19.11
CA ASN A 208 18.84 -0.20 18.55
C ASN A 208 18.86 -0.70 17.09
N GLY A 209 18.69 0.21 16.13
CA GLY A 209 18.78 -0.10 14.70
C GLY A 209 20.03 0.50 14.06
N LEU A 210 20.07 0.47 12.71
CA LEU A 210 21.20 0.89 11.87
C LEU A 210 21.77 2.27 12.28
N ASP A 211 20.95 3.32 12.15
CA ASP A 211 21.36 4.71 12.37
C ASP A 211 20.50 5.41 13.44
N ALA A 212 19.76 4.62 14.22
CA ALA A 212 18.78 5.14 15.17
C ALA A 212 18.73 4.30 16.45
N VAL A 213 18.84 4.99 17.59
CA VAL A 213 18.62 4.44 18.92
C VAL A 213 17.44 5.17 19.53
N SER A 214 16.41 4.41 19.94
CA SER A 214 15.21 4.99 20.55
C SER A 214 14.84 4.27 21.84
N ARG A 215 14.33 5.02 22.80
CA ARG A 215 13.88 4.54 24.11
C ARG A 215 12.53 5.19 24.36
N GLN A 216 11.45 4.45 24.17
CA GLN A 216 10.13 5.05 24.14
C GLN A 216 9.20 4.48 25.22
N PRO A 217 8.67 5.34 26.11
CA PRO A 217 7.53 4.99 26.93
C PRO A 217 6.23 5.00 26.10
N GLU A 218 5.45 3.94 26.25
CA GLU A 218 4.21 3.67 25.52
C GLU A 218 3.06 3.42 26.52
N PRO A 219 2.52 4.47 27.17
CA PRO A 219 1.37 4.35 28.04
C PRO A 219 0.11 3.96 27.27
N ARG A 220 -0.75 3.17 27.92
CA ARG A 220 -2.07 2.77 27.44
C ARG A 220 -3.10 2.92 28.57
N ALA A 221 -4.25 3.49 28.25
CA ALA A 221 -5.35 3.63 29.19
C ALA A 221 -6.67 3.42 28.46
N GLY A 222 -7.55 2.59 29.02
CA GLY A 222 -8.89 2.32 28.52
C GLY A 222 -9.90 2.33 29.65
N PHE A 223 -11.08 2.88 29.38
CA PHE A 223 -12.23 2.86 30.28
C PHE A 223 -13.43 2.34 29.52
N ALA A 224 -14.16 1.40 30.12
CA ALA A 224 -15.44 0.93 29.63
C ALA A 224 -16.50 0.94 30.74
N TYR A 225 -17.71 1.36 30.40
CA TYR A 225 -18.87 1.37 31.29
C TYR A 225 -20.04 0.60 30.69
N ASN A 226 -20.46 -0.47 31.37
CA ASN A 226 -21.60 -1.29 31.00
C ASN A 226 -22.89 -0.77 31.66
N LEU A 227 -23.72 -0.10 30.86
CA LEU A 227 -25.06 0.32 31.25
C LEU A 227 -26.04 -0.84 31.06
N LYS A 228 -26.13 -1.72 32.07
CA LYS A 228 -26.96 -2.93 32.04
C LYS A 228 -28.44 -2.68 31.68
N LYS A 229 -29.00 -1.53 32.09
CA LYS A 229 -30.42 -1.20 31.84
C LYS A 229 -30.75 -1.14 30.35
N THR A 230 -29.81 -0.68 29.54
CA THR A 230 -29.98 -0.54 28.10
C THR A 230 -29.15 -1.56 27.32
N SER A 231 -28.34 -2.40 27.98
CA SER A 231 -27.36 -3.28 27.32
C SER A 231 -26.41 -2.50 26.40
N SER A 232 -25.92 -1.37 26.92
CA SER A 232 -24.96 -0.51 26.21
C SER A 232 -23.59 -0.56 26.88
N VAL A 233 -22.53 -0.45 26.09
CA VAL A 233 -21.17 -0.25 26.57
C VAL A 233 -20.63 1.05 25.99
N LEU A 234 -20.22 1.97 26.87
CA LEU A 234 -19.48 3.17 26.49
C LEU A 234 -17.99 2.91 26.70
N GLN A 235 -17.15 3.22 25.72
CA GLN A 235 -15.71 3.01 25.81
C GLN A 235 -14.92 4.22 25.33
N VAL A 236 -13.83 4.53 26.02
CA VAL A 236 -12.82 5.48 25.56
C VAL A 236 -11.44 4.89 25.84
N SER A 237 -10.49 5.11 24.94
CA SER A 237 -9.12 4.66 25.15
C SER A 237 -8.09 5.59 24.53
N TYR A 238 -6.88 5.48 25.04
CA TYR A 238 -5.68 6.13 24.54
C TYR A 238 -4.53 5.12 24.55
N ALA A 239 -3.74 5.12 23.49
CA ALA A 239 -2.49 4.38 23.43
C ALA A 239 -1.41 5.22 22.76
N ARG A 240 -0.21 5.19 23.33
CA ARG A 240 0.99 5.57 22.61
C ARG A 240 1.71 4.32 22.12
N THR A 241 2.19 4.35 20.88
CA THR A 241 3.02 3.30 20.30
C THR A 241 4.29 3.88 19.68
N MET A 242 5.40 3.14 19.74
CA MET A 242 6.59 3.44 18.96
C MET A 242 6.41 2.87 17.55
N GLU A 243 6.72 3.66 16.53
CA GLU A 243 6.71 3.21 15.14
C GLU A 243 8.16 2.95 14.73
N THR A 244 8.53 1.71 14.45
CA THR A 244 9.89 1.36 13.98
C THR A 244 10.00 1.50 12.47
N PRO A 245 11.19 1.83 11.93
CA PRO A 245 11.44 1.75 10.50
C PRO A 245 11.05 0.38 9.92
N PHE A 246 10.56 0.37 8.68
CA PHE A 246 10.41 -0.88 7.94
C PHE A 246 11.77 -1.54 7.76
N ASN A 247 11.83 -2.84 8.00
CA ASN A 247 13.06 -3.63 7.88
C ASN A 247 13.38 -3.99 6.42
N GLU A 248 12.37 -3.93 5.55
CA GLU A 248 12.48 -4.09 4.11
C GLU A 248 13.25 -2.91 3.49
N ASN A 249 14.40 -3.19 2.89
CA ASN A 249 15.26 -2.20 2.21
C ASN A 249 15.77 -1.07 3.13
N LEU A 250 15.88 -1.37 4.42
CA LEU A 250 16.30 -0.43 5.46
C LEU A 250 17.74 0.05 5.25
N ILE A 251 18.66 -0.83 4.82
CA ILE A 251 20.09 -0.48 4.75
C ILE A 251 20.33 0.49 3.60
N LEU A 252 19.85 0.14 2.40
CA LEU A 252 19.96 0.99 1.23
C LEU A 252 19.22 2.32 1.40
N SER A 253 18.00 2.30 1.98
CA SER A 253 17.24 3.53 2.22
C SER A 253 17.87 4.41 3.32
N GLY A 254 18.41 3.81 4.39
CA GLY A 254 19.08 4.51 5.48
C GLY A 254 20.38 5.20 5.04
N LEU A 255 21.21 4.52 4.24
CA LEU A 255 22.36 5.14 3.56
C LEU A 255 21.89 6.21 2.55
N GLY A 256 20.83 5.88 1.81
CA GLY A 256 20.14 6.77 0.88
C GLY A 256 21.09 7.55 0.00
N CYS A 257 20.92 8.88 0.00
CA CYS A 257 21.67 9.81 -0.83
C CYS A 257 23.14 10.02 -0.40
N LEU A 258 23.63 9.36 0.66
CA LEU A 258 25.06 9.36 1.03
C LEU A 258 25.88 8.41 0.13
N ASN A 259 25.24 7.39 -0.44
CA ASN A 259 25.86 6.56 -1.47
C ASN A 259 25.88 7.33 -2.81
N SER A 260 27.05 7.53 -3.40
CA SER A 260 27.18 8.36 -4.62
C SER A 260 26.42 7.81 -5.82
N VAL A 261 26.29 6.50 -5.96
CA VAL A 261 25.55 5.85 -7.05
C VAL A 261 24.04 6.00 -6.84
N VAL A 262 23.57 5.80 -5.61
CA VAL A 262 22.16 6.03 -5.23
C VAL A 262 21.79 7.50 -5.41
N ASN A 263 22.63 8.40 -4.89
CA ASN A 263 22.45 9.84 -5.05
C ASN A 263 22.29 10.20 -6.52
N ALA A 264 23.17 9.67 -7.37
CA ALA A 264 23.17 9.96 -8.79
C ALA A 264 21.91 9.41 -9.50
N ILE A 265 21.55 8.14 -9.30
CA ILE A 265 20.39 7.55 -9.99
C ILE A 265 19.09 8.22 -9.58
N MET A 266 18.90 8.44 -8.27
CA MET A 266 17.71 9.11 -7.77
C MET A 266 17.62 10.55 -8.29
N THR A 267 18.75 11.27 -8.32
CA THR A 267 18.77 12.66 -8.81
C THR A 267 18.40 12.75 -10.29
N VAL A 268 18.99 11.88 -11.12
CA VAL A 268 18.77 11.90 -12.57
C VAL A 268 17.36 11.40 -12.92
N ALA A 269 16.92 10.29 -12.32
CA ALA A 269 15.61 9.70 -12.58
C ALA A 269 14.45 10.62 -12.14
N GLN A 270 14.60 11.31 -11.01
CA GLN A 270 13.52 12.15 -10.47
C GLN A 270 13.58 13.62 -10.93
N GLY A 271 14.71 14.06 -11.50
CA GLY A 271 14.88 15.43 -11.99
C GLY A 271 15.14 16.49 -10.91
N PHE A 272 15.39 16.10 -9.66
CA PHE A 272 15.77 17.00 -8.56
C PHE A 272 16.82 16.31 -7.66
N ASN A 273 17.55 17.08 -6.85
CA ASN A 273 18.61 16.53 -6.00
C ASN A 273 18.07 15.49 -5.01
N CYS A 274 18.70 14.31 -4.97
CA CYS A 274 18.43 13.30 -3.95
C CYS A 274 18.63 13.89 -2.55
N THR A 275 17.55 13.98 -1.79
CA THR A 275 17.58 14.32 -0.36
C THR A 275 17.30 13.08 0.46
N GLY A 276 18.13 12.81 1.46
CA GLY A 276 17.91 11.69 2.36
C GLY A 276 18.56 11.90 3.70
N ALA A 277 17.91 11.37 4.72
CA ALA A 277 18.43 11.24 6.07
C ALA A 277 18.12 9.82 6.57
N PRO A 278 18.89 9.31 7.55
CA PRO A 278 18.63 7.99 8.08
C PRO A 278 17.26 7.90 8.75
N LEU A 279 16.57 6.78 8.56
CA LEU A 279 15.25 6.50 9.15
C LEU A 279 15.34 6.45 10.68
N GLN A 280 14.39 7.08 11.37
CA GLN A 280 14.35 7.23 12.82
C GLN A 280 13.00 6.77 13.38
N PRO A 281 12.96 5.91 14.44
CA PRO A 281 11.71 5.50 15.05
C PRO A 281 10.80 6.67 15.43
N GLY A 282 9.57 6.61 14.94
CA GLY A 282 8.50 7.55 15.22
C GLY A 282 7.70 7.18 16.46
N PHE A 283 6.59 7.89 16.66
CA PHE A 283 5.58 7.49 17.65
C PHE A 283 4.19 7.93 17.26
N ARG A 284 3.20 7.11 17.62
CA ARG A 284 1.79 7.38 17.38
C ARG A 284 1.02 7.52 18.68
N ASN A 285 0.22 8.58 18.76
CA ASN A 285 -0.83 8.74 19.76
C ASN A 285 -2.16 8.38 19.11
N GLU A 286 -2.84 7.38 19.65
CA GLU A 286 -4.11 6.88 19.16
C GLU A 286 -5.18 7.02 20.24
N PHE A 287 -6.33 7.56 19.86
CA PHE A 287 -7.48 7.77 20.73
C PHE A 287 -8.70 7.10 20.12
N HIS A 288 -9.50 6.42 20.94
CA HIS A 288 -10.77 5.84 20.53
C HIS A 288 -11.89 6.34 21.44
N ALA A 289 -13.06 6.56 20.86
CA ALA A 289 -14.32 6.75 21.56
C ALA A 289 -15.38 5.87 20.89
N GLY A 290 -16.00 4.96 21.64
CA GLY A 290 -16.93 3.99 21.08
C GLY A 290 -18.19 3.76 21.93
N LEU A 291 -19.21 3.25 21.24
CA LEU A 291 -20.48 2.84 21.79
C LEU A 291 -20.85 1.49 21.20
N GLU A 292 -21.16 0.54 22.06
CA GLU A 292 -21.84 -0.70 21.70
C GLU A 292 -23.25 -0.70 22.28
N GLN A 293 -24.22 -1.17 21.50
CA GLN A 293 -25.62 -1.25 21.89
C GLN A 293 -26.23 -2.56 21.37
N ALA A 294 -26.70 -3.38 22.31
CA ALA A 294 -27.49 -4.57 21.98
C ALA A 294 -28.99 -4.26 22.01
N PHE A 295 -29.72 -4.65 20.97
CA PHE A 295 -31.18 -4.53 20.87
C PHE A 295 -31.80 -5.92 21.05
N GLY A 296 -31.94 -6.32 22.32
CA GLY A 296 -32.36 -7.68 22.69
C GLY A 296 -31.36 -8.73 22.20
N SER A 297 -31.84 -9.90 21.81
CA SER A 297 -31.03 -10.99 21.25
C SER A 297 -30.85 -10.94 19.74
N HIS A 298 -31.40 -9.92 19.06
CA HIS A 298 -31.59 -9.93 17.60
C HIS A 298 -30.55 -9.10 16.85
N PHE A 299 -30.01 -8.07 17.50
CA PHE A 299 -29.11 -7.14 16.82
C PHE A 299 -28.16 -6.46 17.80
N VAL A 300 -26.91 -6.29 17.40
CA VAL A 300 -25.90 -5.52 18.12
C VAL A 300 -25.26 -4.55 17.14
N ILE A 301 -25.14 -3.29 17.53
CA ILE A 301 -24.35 -2.29 16.80
C ILE A 301 -23.18 -1.84 17.68
N ASN A 302 -22.00 -1.80 17.10
CA ASN A 302 -20.80 -1.24 17.69
C ASN A 302 -20.28 -0.16 16.76
N GLY A 303 -19.97 1.02 17.28
CA GLY A 303 -19.35 2.09 16.53
C GLY A 303 -18.22 2.70 17.34
N GLU A 304 -17.13 3.04 16.68
CA GLU A 304 -16.01 3.78 17.25
C GLU A 304 -15.56 4.92 16.34
N TYR A 305 -15.11 6.01 16.95
CA TYR A 305 -14.38 7.08 16.31
C TYR A 305 -12.93 7.03 16.76
N ILE A 306 -12.02 7.15 15.80
CA ILE A 306 -10.59 6.94 15.96
C ILE A 306 -9.85 8.23 15.59
N TRP A 307 -8.87 8.62 16.39
CA TRP A 307 -7.90 9.66 16.03
C TRP A 307 -6.49 9.12 16.17
N LYS A 308 -5.74 9.06 15.06
CA LYS A 308 -4.31 8.74 15.05
C LYS A 308 -3.49 9.98 14.74
N TYR A 309 -2.45 10.23 15.54
CA TYR A 309 -1.46 11.27 15.34
C TYR A 309 -0.06 10.66 15.39
N THR A 310 0.62 10.60 14.25
CA THR A 310 1.94 9.99 14.13
C THR A 310 3.00 11.05 13.91
N HIS A 311 4.10 11.00 14.65
CA HIS A 311 5.32 11.74 14.35
C HIS A 311 6.29 10.77 13.65
N ASN A 312 6.96 11.24 12.59
CA ASN A 312 7.68 10.39 11.64
C ASN A 312 6.74 9.32 11.05
N GLY A 313 5.81 9.76 10.21
CA GLY A 313 4.86 8.86 9.55
C GLY A 313 5.53 8.14 8.39
N TYR A 314 5.66 6.81 8.49
CA TYR A 314 6.27 6.01 7.44
C TYR A 314 5.41 5.89 6.19
N ASP A 315 6.08 5.87 5.04
CA ASP A 315 5.51 5.64 3.72
C ASP A 315 6.63 5.04 2.82
N PHE A 316 6.41 4.94 1.52
CA PHE A 316 7.42 4.42 0.58
C PHE A 316 7.61 5.33 -0.63
N ASN A 317 8.81 5.27 -1.20
CA ASN A 317 9.14 5.85 -2.50
C ASN A 317 9.74 4.78 -3.42
N ILE A 318 9.73 5.03 -4.73
CA ILE A 318 10.35 4.15 -5.72
C ILE A 318 11.86 4.43 -5.79
N PHE A 319 12.67 3.39 -5.89
CA PHE A 319 14.10 3.49 -6.21
C PHE A 319 14.30 3.67 -7.71
N GLY A 320 14.95 4.77 -8.13
CA GLY A 320 15.11 5.13 -9.53
C GLY A 320 13.75 5.24 -10.21
N THR A 321 13.57 4.48 -11.29
CA THR A 321 12.25 4.17 -11.89
C THR A 321 11.99 2.67 -11.89
N THR A 322 12.21 2.00 -10.75
CA THR A 322 12.10 0.53 -10.67
C THR A 322 10.87 0.06 -9.87
N PRO A 323 10.48 -1.22 -9.96
CA PRO A 323 9.49 -1.81 -9.07
C PRO A 323 9.90 -1.98 -7.60
N ILE A 324 11.05 -1.44 -7.17
CA ILE A 324 11.58 -1.62 -5.81
C ILE A 324 11.24 -0.39 -4.97
N PHE A 325 10.58 -0.63 -3.83
CA PHE A 325 10.17 0.40 -2.88
C PHE A 325 11.16 0.58 -1.74
N MET A 326 11.42 1.82 -1.38
CA MET A 326 12.31 2.22 -0.30
C MET A 326 11.49 2.94 0.77
N PRO A 327 11.64 2.59 2.06
CA PRO A 327 10.94 3.28 3.13
C PRO A 327 11.36 4.74 3.23
N ILE A 328 10.41 5.62 3.48
CA ILE A 328 10.60 7.06 3.74
C ILE A 328 9.83 7.46 5.00
N GLU A 329 10.10 8.65 5.53
CA GLU A 329 9.34 9.25 6.61
C GLU A 329 8.84 10.63 6.24
N TRP A 330 7.56 10.88 6.51
CA TRP A 330 6.97 12.21 6.52
C TRP A 330 7.03 12.80 7.93
N HIS A 331 7.17 14.11 8.04
CA HIS A 331 7.27 14.80 9.34
C HIS A 331 6.19 14.36 10.33
N ASN A 332 4.93 14.28 9.89
CA ASN A 332 3.85 13.71 10.69
C ASN A 332 2.69 13.22 9.82
N SER A 333 1.80 12.42 10.42
CA SER A 333 0.51 12.03 9.83
C SER A 333 -0.65 12.18 10.81
N LYS A 334 -1.86 12.40 10.28
CA LYS A 334 -3.11 12.46 11.04
C LYS A 334 -4.16 11.62 10.34
N ILE A 335 -4.72 10.64 11.04
CA ILE A 335 -5.74 9.74 10.50
C ILE A 335 -6.94 9.72 11.45
N PRO A 336 -7.94 10.60 11.26
CA PRO A 336 -9.23 10.47 11.91
C PRO A 336 -10.14 9.54 11.11
N GLY A 337 -11.08 8.89 11.78
CA GLY A 337 -12.05 8.05 11.10
C GLY A 337 -13.07 7.44 12.04
N PHE A 338 -13.98 6.65 11.48
CA PHE A 338 -14.89 5.81 12.24
C PHE A 338 -14.91 4.39 11.68
N ALA A 339 -15.24 3.44 12.55
CA ALA A 339 -15.60 2.09 12.18
C ALA A 339 -16.92 1.71 12.85
N ILE A 340 -17.81 1.05 12.11
CA ILE A 340 -19.12 0.63 12.58
C ILE A 340 -19.33 -0.83 12.19
N ARG A 341 -19.85 -1.63 13.11
CA ARG A 341 -20.27 -3.01 12.86
C ARG A 341 -21.69 -3.22 13.38
N GLY A 342 -22.60 -3.61 12.48
CA GLY A 342 -23.91 -4.15 12.82
C GLY A 342 -23.88 -5.67 12.70
N THR A 343 -24.40 -6.39 13.68
CA THR A 343 -24.46 -7.86 13.67
C THR A 343 -25.84 -8.33 14.09
N MET A 344 -26.43 -9.19 13.27
CA MET A 344 -27.61 -9.98 13.56
C MET A 344 -27.15 -11.41 13.87
N PRO A 345 -27.19 -11.83 15.15
CA PRO A 345 -26.95 -13.22 15.51
C PRO A 345 -27.92 -14.16 14.78
N GLN A 346 -27.57 -15.44 14.69
CA GLN A 346 -28.40 -16.42 14.01
C GLN A 346 -29.84 -16.42 14.58
N TRP A 347 -30.80 -16.17 13.70
CA TRP A 347 -32.22 -16.19 14.00
C TRP A 347 -32.95 -17.01 12.94
N HIS A 348 -33.48 -18.16 13.33
CA HIS A 348 -34.15 -19.13 12.43
C HIS A 348 -33.36 -19.44 11.15
N GLY A 349 -32.05 -19.65 11.27
CA GLY A 349 -31.18 -19.97 10.14
C GLY A 349 -30.63 -18.76 9.39
N LEU A 350 -31.14 -17.55 9.62
CA LEU A 350 -30.62 -16.32 9.04
C LEU A 350 -29.57 -15.70 9.96
N MET A 351 -28.42 -15.34 9.43
CA MET A 351 -27.45 -14.47 10.09
C MET A 351 -26.99 -13.39 9.13
N ALA A 352 -26.63 -12.22 9.67
CA ALA A 352 -26.13 -11.14 8.85
C ALA A 352 -25.18 -10.25 9.65
N PHE A 353 -24.23 -9.61 8.97
CA PHE A 353 -23.46 -8.51 9.52
C PHE A 353 -23.14 -7.48 8.44
N VAL A 354 -22.88 -6.25 8.88
CA VAL A 354 -22.31 -5.19 8.07
C VAL A 354 -21.17 -4.56 8.83
N VAL A 355 -20.05 -4.31 8.16
CA VAL A 355 -18.91 -3.54 8.68
C VAL A 355 -18.69 -2.37 7.73
N MET A 356 -18.59 -1.17 8.28
CA MET A 356 -18.37 0.07 7.54
C MET A 356 -17.24 0.86 8.18
N SER A 357 -16.43 1.53 7.37
CA SER A 357 -15.44 2.47 7.88
C SER A 357 -15.31 3.69 6.99
N HIS A 358 -14.92 4.80 7.59
CA HIS A 358 -14.45 5.98 6.89
C HIS A 358 -13.16 6.46 7.53
N VAL A 359 -12.13 6.74 6.74
CA VAL A 359 -10.87 7.27 7.25
C VAL A 359 -10.40 8.46 6.42
N ALA A 360 -9.48 9.21 7.01
CA ALA A 360 -8.88 10.36 6.41
C ALA A 360 -7.36 10.33 6.66
N ALA A 361 -6.59 9.63 5.82
CA ALA A 361 -5.14 9.50 5.94
C ALA A 361 -4.39 10.74 5.41
N ARG A 362 -4.10 11.70 6.30
CA ARG A 362 -3.43 12.98 5.98
C ARG A 362 -1.96 12.90 6.30
N PHE A 363 -1.11 13.24 5.34
CA PHE A 363 0.33 13.32 5.50
C PHE A 363 0.83 14.75 5.31
N PHE A 364 1.86 15.13 6.08
CA PHE A 364 2.31 16.50 6.21
C PHE A 364 3.78 16.61 5.78
N PRO A 365 4.10 17.47 4.79
CA PRO A 365 5.48 17.71 4.38
C PRO A 365 6.27 18.44 5.48
N PRO A 366 7.62 18.37 5.45
CA PRO A 366 8.43 17.70 4.44
C PRO A 366 8.56 16.18 4.67
N THR A 367 9.11 15.47 3.68
CA THR A 367 9.78 14.17 3.89
C THR A 367 11.04 14.42 4.72
N VAL A 368 11.23 13.69 5.80
CA VAL A 368 12.30 13.91 6.79
C VAL A 368 13.37 12.81 6.79
N ALA A 369 13.09 11.64 6.23
CA ALA A 369 14.06 10.54 6.14
C ALA A 369 13.79 9.59 4.96
N GLY A 370 14.76 8.72 4.67
CA GLY A 370 14.78 7.83 3.51
C GLY A 370 15.08 8.56 2.20
N ILE A 371 14.95 7.84 1.08
CA ILE A 371 15.10 8.42 -0.27
C ILE A 371 13.78 9.08 -0.67
N GLY A 372 13.63 10.37 -0.34
CA GLY A 372 12.36 11.07 -0.44
C GLY A 372 11.87 11.34 -1.86
N PRO A 373 10.54 11.42 -2.09
CA PRO A 373 9.94 11.91 -3.34
C PRO A 373 10.05 13.45 -3.43
N PRO A 374 9.62 14.07 -4.57
CA PRO A 374 9.46 15.52 -4.62
C PRO A 374 8.61 16.01 -3.45
N GLN A 375 9.01 17.13 -2.84
CA GLN A 375 8.31 17.66 -1.68
C GLN A 375 6.93 18.20 -2.06
N PRO A 376 5.83 17.64 -1.52
CA PRO A 376 4.50 18.19 -1.72
C PRO A 376 4.42 19.59 -1.10
N PRO A 377 3.70 20.54 -1.71
CA PRO A 377 3.63 21.92 -1.21
C PRO A 377 2.79 22.05 0.06
N ALA A 378 1.93 21.07 0.35
CA ALA A 378 0.91 21.13 1.37
C ALA A 378 0.50 19.72 1.85
N VAL A 379 -0.44 19.69 2.79
CA VAL A 379 -1.04 18.44 3.30
C VAL A 379 -1.77 17.72 2.17
N PHE A 380 -1.64 16.40 2.10
CA PHE A 380 -2.24 15.57 1.06
C PHE A 380 -2.81 14.25 1.61
N ARG A 381 -3.61 13.57 0.78
CA ARG A 381 -4.04 12.18 0.98
C ARG A 381 -3.10 11.23 0.25
N ILE A 382 -2.66 10.20 0.95
CA ILE A 382 -1.86 9.12 0.35
C ILE A 382 -2.72 8.22 -0.54
N ASP A 383 -2.06 7.51 -1.46
CA ASP A 383 -2.68 6.66 -2.48
C ASP A 383 -3.47 5.44 -1.94
N HIS A 384 -3.31 5.12 -0.66
CA HIS A 384 -4.06 4.08 0.04
C HIS A 384 -5.17 4.65 0.98
N ASP A 385 -5.52 5.93 0.83
CA ASP A 385 -6.68 6.54 1.47
C ASP A 385 -7.98 6.10 0.78
N GLU A 386 -8.63 5.07 1.35
CA GLU A 386 -10.01 4.68 1.04
C GLU A 386 -10.96 5.49 1.91
N ALA A 387 -11.63 6.50 1.34
CA ALA A 387 -12.45 7.43 2.13
C ALA A 387 -13.58 6.71 2.87
N PHE A 388 -14.30 5.81 2.20
CA PHE A 388 -15.35 4.98 2.78
C PHE A 388 -15.33 3.58 2.18
N ASN A 389 -15.46 2.56 3.03
CA ASN A 389 -15.66 1.19 2.62
C ASN A 389 -16.72 0.50 3.47
N GLU A 390 -17.32 -0.53 2.90
CA GLU A 390 -18.37 -1.32 3.52
C GLU A 390 -18.29 -2.78 3.07
N THR A 391 -18.62 -3.69 3.97
CA THR A 391 -18.80 -5.11 3.66
C THR A 391 -19.97 -5.67 4.46
N THR A 392 -20.98 -6.15 3.75
CA THR A 392 -22.17 -6.84 4.25
C THR A 392 -22.08 -8.31 3.90
N HIS A 393 -22.44 -9.15 4.87
CA HIS A 393 -22.64 -10.57 4.68
C HIS A 393 -24.03 -10.96 5.17
N ILE A 394 -24.72 -11.79 4.38
CA ILE A 394 -25.99 -12.42 4.74
C ILE A 394 -25.86 -13.90 4.44
N GLN A 395 -26.20 -14.75 5.40
CA GLN A 395 -26.22 -16.19 5.20
C GLN A 395 -27.52 -16.77 5.73
N TYR A 396 -28.13 -17.64 4.94
CA TYR A 396 -29.33 -18.39 5.30
C TYR A 396 -29.08 -19.89 5.24
N GLN A 397 -29.37 -20.56 6.35
CA GLN A 397 -29.31 -22.02 6.50
C GLN A 397 -30.64 -22.52 7.10
N PRO A 398 -31.61 -22.96 6.27
CA PRO A 398 -32.95 -23.33 6.72
C PRO A 398 -32.99 -24.53 7.68
N TRP A 399 -32.02 -25.46 7.59
CA TRP A 399 -31.93 -26.64 8.43
C TRP A 399 -30.55 -26.76 9.07
N LYS A 400 -30.47 -27.25 10.32
CA LYS A 400 -29.21 -27.36 11.09
C LYS A 400 -28.07 -28.12 10.39
N ARG A 401 -28.40 -29.03 9.47
CA ARG A 401 -27.45 -29.84 8.68
C ARG A 401 -27.75 -29.78 7.19
N GLY A 402 -28.53 -28.79 6.77
CA GLY A 402 -28.84 -28.58 5.37
C GLY A 402 -27.84 -27.63 4.73
N PRO A 403 -27.94 -27.47 3.41
CA PRO A 403 -27.14 -26.50 2.69
C PRO A 403 -27.42 -25.08 3.18
N TRP A 404 -26.42 -24.23 3.05
CA TRP A 404 -26.47 -22.80 3.35
C TRP A 404 -26.22 -21.99 2.08
N LEU A 405 -26.87 -20.84 1.98
CA LEU A 405 -26.64 -19.83 0.94
C LEU A 405 -26.08 -18.57 1.59
N GLY A 406 -24.91 -18.14 1.15
CA GLY A 406 -24.25 -16.91 1.56
C GLY A 406 -24.22 -15.88 0.43
N PHE A 407 -24.40 -14.63 0.80
CA PHE A 407 -24.29 -13.47 -0.08
C PHE A 407 -23.38 -12.44 0.60
N ASN A 408 -22.42 -11.91 -0.16
CA ASN A 408 -21.60 -10.78 0.24
C ASN A 408 -21.86 -9.60 -0.67
N TRP A 409 -21.90 -8.41 -0.08
CA TRP A 409 -21.81 -7.14 -0.78
C TRP A 409 -20.64 -6.36 -0.19
N ARG A 410 -19.75 -5.89 -1.04
CA ARG A 410 -18.70 -4.93 -0.69
C ARG A 410 -18.90 -3.64 -1.49
N PHE A 411 -18.80 -2.51 -0.82
CA PHE A 411 -18.71 -1.20 -1.44
C PHE A 411 -17.39 -0.53 -1.08
N ASP A 412 -16.69 0.00 -2.08
CA ASP A 412 -15.51 0.85 -1.89
C ASP A 412 -15.77 2.18 -2.60
N SER A 413 -15.46 3.29 -1.93
CA SER A 413 -15.61 4.66 -2.45
C SER A 413 -14.52 5.10 -3.43
N GLY A 414 -13.37 4.42 -3.43
CA GLY A 414 -12.21 4.71 -4.24
C GLY A 414 -11.00 5.23 -3.46
N LEU A 415 -9.88 4.55 -3.65
CA LEU A 415 -8.53 4.98 -3.27
C LEU A 415 -8.12 6.26 -4.00
N VAL A 416 -7.26 7.08 -3.39
CA VAL A 416 -6.66 8.24 -4.04
C VAL A 416 -5.74 7.81 -5.18
N SER A 417 -5.75 8.57 -6.27
CA SER A 417 -5.01 8.24 -7.49
C SER A 417 -4.23 9.45 -8.02
N GLY A 418 -3.03 9.65 -7.49
CA GLY A 418 -2.22 10.84 -7.77
C GLY A 418 -1.68 10.96 -9.19
N ALA A 419 -1.60 9.87 -9.96
CA ALA A 419 -1.04 9.83 -11.32
C ALA A 419 -2.01 10.32 -12.43
N VAL A 420 -3.18 10.84 -12.07
CA VAL A 420 -4.27 11.13 -13.02
C VAL A 420 -4.29 12.61 -13.39
N PRO A 421 -4.37 12.96 -14.69
CA PRO A 421 -4.48 14.33 -15.15
C PRO A 421 -5.57 15.12 -14.43
N CYS A 422 -5.27 16.37 -14.08
CA CYS A 422 -6.24 17.30 -13.50
C CYS A 422 -5.99 18.73 -13.97
N GLU A 423 -7.04 19.55 -13.89
CA GLU A 423 -6.96 20.99 -14.11
C GLU A 423 -7.27 21.68 -12.77
N ALA A 424 -6.23 22.25 -12.17
CA ALA A 424 -6.34 23.10 -10.98
C ALA A 424 -5.02 23.80 -10.68
N GLN A 425 -5.12 24.80 -9.81
CA GLN A 425 -4.01 25.60 -9.29
C GLN A 425 -3.27 24.93 -8.12
N THR A 426 -2.91 23.66 -8.27
CA THR A 426 -2.26 22.86 -7.23
C THR A 426 -0.93 22.32 -7.75
N ALA A 427 0.01 21.97 -6.86
CA ALA A 427 1.26 21.37 -7.31
C ALA A 427 1.03 20.02 -8.00
N THR A 428 0.04 19.25 -7.55
CA THR A 428 -0.35 17.98 -8.17
C THR A 428 -0.79 18.17 -9.61
N CYS A 429 -1.54 19.22 -9.94
CA CYS A 429 -1.96 19.50 -11.31
C CYS A 429 -0.94 20.34 -12.11
N SER A 430 0.24 20.62 -11.56
CA SER A 430 1.20 21.53 -12.20
C SER A 430 1.66 21.03 -13.57
N PHE A 431 1.91 19.73 -13.73
CA PHE A 431 2.30 19.18 -15.04
C PHE A 431 1.16 19.15 -16.06
N THR A 432 -0.10 19.24 -15.64
CA THR A 432 -1.26 19.06 -16.53
C THR A 432 -2.08 20.30 -16.78
N THR A 433 -1.87 21.37 -16.01
CA THR A 433 -2.52 22.69 -16.15
C THR A 433 -1.56 23.69 -16.80
N SER A 434 -2.07 24.66 -17.56
CA SER A 434 -1.23 25.68 -18.20
C SER A 434 -0.92 26.88 -17.28
N ALA A 435 0.20 27.57 -17.51
CA ALA A 435 0.53 28.81 -16.80
C ALA A 435 -0.45 29.95 -17.10
N LEU A 436 -1.23 29.86 -18.19
CA LEU A 436 -2.21 30.86 -18.60
C LEU A 436 -3.58 30.68 -17.94
N ASP A 437 -3.81 29.58 -17.22
CA ASP A 437 -5.04 29.36 -16.46
C ASP A 437 -5.06 30.25 -15.19
N PRO A 438 -6.26 30.65 -14.70
CA PRO A 438 -6.39 31.69 -13.68
C PRO A 438 -5.56 31.46 -12.42
N GLY A 439 -4.43 32.18 -12.27
CA GLY A 439 -3.52 32.22 -11.10
C GLY A 439 -2.12 31.61 -11.27
N GLY A 440 -1.73 31.21 -12.48
CA GLY A 440 -0.33 31.19 -12.94
C GLY A 440 0.69 30.25 -12.27
N GLN A 441 0.33 28.99 -11.95
CA GLN A 441 1.28 27.98 -11.41
C GLN A 441 1.39 26.70 -12.28
N GLY A 442 0.62 26.56 -13.35
CA GLY A 442 0.69 25.42 -14.25
C GLY A 442 1.96 25.41 -15.12
N LEU A 443 2.45 24.22 -15.46
CA LEU A 443 3.69 23.97 -16.23
C LEU A 443 3.39 23.36 -17.61
N ALA A 444 2.16 22.97 -17.89
CA ALA A 444 1.78 22.42 -19.19
C ALA A 444 1.79 23.52 -20.25
N ASN A 445 2.54 23.33 -21.33
CA ASN A 445 2.54 24.24 -22.48
C ASN A 445 1.37 23.93 -23.44
N ILE A 446 0.14 24.10 -22.96
CA ILE A 446 -1.11 23.79 -23.68
C ILE A 446 -2.08 24.99 -23.66
N PRO A 447 -3.11 25.03 -24.52
CA PRO A 447 -4.11 26.10 -24.51
C PRO A 447 -4.87 26.19 -23.18
N ALA A 448 -5.20 27.40 -22.75
CA ALA A 448 -5.99 27.65 -21.54
C ALA A 448 -7.34 26.91 -21.58
N GLY A 449 -7.79 26.43 -20.42
CA GLY A 449 -9.00 25.61 -20.27
C GLY A 449 -8.85 24.17 -20.79
N SER A 450 -7.64 23.74 -21.13
CA SER A 450 -7.31 22.37 -21.50
C SER A 450 -6.47 21.70 -20.41
N VAL A 451 -6.44 20.37 -20.44
CA VAL A 451 -5.63 19.53 -19.56
C VAL A 451 -4.71 18.64 -20.40
N ALA A 452 -3.45 18.57 -20.01
CA ALA A 452 -2.47 17.68 -20.63
C ALA A 452 -2.66 16.27 -20.07
N LEU A 453 -2.66 15.24 -20.92
CA LEU A 453 -2.78 13.85 -20.50
C LEU A 453 -1.41 13.30 -20.09
N LEU A 454 -0.85 13.88 -19.03
CA LEU A 454 0.42 13.48 -18.41
C LEU A 454 0.15 12.76 -17.08
N ASN A 455 1.11 11.94 -16.65
CA ASN A 455 1.16 11.43 -15.31
C ASN A 455 1.59 12.56 -14.36
N ASN A 456 0.70 12.98 -13.46
CA ASN A 456 0.93 14.08 -12.53
C ASN A 456 2.07 13.87 -11.54
N LEU A 457 2.50 12.62 -11.31
CA LEU A 457 3.58 12.33 -10.37
C LEU A 457 4.97 12.58 -10.96
N ASN A 458 5.13 12.50 -12.29
CA ASN A 458 6.43 12.61 -12.95
C ASN A 458 6.44 13.52 -14.20
N GLY A 459 5.29 14.02 -14.63
CA GLY A 459 5.15 14.89 -15.79
C GLY A 459 5.31 14.21 -17.15
N LEU A 460 5.43 12.88 -17.21
CA LEU A 460 5.58 12.14 -18.46
C LEU A 460 4.23 11.91 -19.16
N PRO A 461 4.17 11.93 -20.51
CA PRO A 461 2.96 11.56 -21.25
C PRO A 461 2.37 10.21 -20.88
N LEU A 462 1.06 10.15 -20.63
CA LEU A 462 0.39 8.86 -20.49
C LEU A 462 0.37 8.14 -21.85
N THR A 463 0.81 6.89 -21.87
CA THR A 463 0.70 6.02 -23.05
C THR A 463 -0.74 5.72 -23.40
N ALA A 464 -0.99 5.17 -24.60
CA ALA A 464 -2.32 4.72 -24.99
C ALA A 464 -2.88 3.68 -24.02
N ASP A 465 -2.05 2.71 -23.61
CA ASP A 465 -2.39 1.71 -22.60
C ASP A 465 -2.72 2.35 -21.25
N GLN A 466 -1.89 3.27 -20.73
CA GLN A 466 -2.16 3.93 -19.46
C GLN A 466 -3.46 4.76 -19.49
N GLN A 467 -3.73 5.46 -20.59
CA GLN A 467 -5.00 6.19 -20.77
C GLN A 467 -6.19 5.23 -20.83
N PHE A 468 -6.07 4.12 -21.55
CA PHE A 468 -7.07 3.06 -21.62
C PHE A 468 -7.30 2.44 -20.24
N GLN A 469 -6.23 2.20 -19.50
CA GLN A 469 -6.26 1.58 -18.19
C GLN A 469 -7.00 2.45 -17.17
N ALA A 470 -6.75 3.76 -17.20
CA ALA A 470 -7.47 4.75 -16.43
C ALA A 470 -8.90 5.01 -16.93
N GLY A 471 -9.33 4.38 -18.04
CA GLY A 471 -10.64 4.57 -18.62
C GLY A 471 -10.88 5.99 -19.14
N LEU A 472 -9.82 6.69 -19.54
CA LEU A 472 -9.89 8.10 -19.95
C LEU A 472 -10.65 8.26 -21.27
N ARG A 473 -11.44 9.33 -21.34
CA ARG A 473 -12.16 9.76 -22.53
C ARG A 473 -12.00 11.26 -22.70
N CYS A 474 -11.76 11.69 -23.93
CA CYS A 474 -11.80 13.09 -24.32
C CYS A 474 -12.92 13.30 -25.33
N ASN A 475 -13.81 14.26 -25.07
CA ASN A 475 -14.96 14.55 -25.94
C ASN A 475 -15.81 13.30 -26.25
N GLY A 476 -15.98 12.43 -25.26
CA GLY A 476 -16.68 11.15 -25.39
C GLY A 476 -15.89 10.01 -26.06
N VAL A 477 -14.73 10.29 -26.68
CA VAL A 477 -13.89 9.30 -27.37
C VAL A 477 -12.98 8.58 -26.35
N PRO A 478 -13.13 7.27 -26.14
CA PRO A 478 -12.28 6.51 -25.23
C PRO A 478 -10.89 6.22 -25.84
N ALA A 479 -9.88 6.17 -24.97
CA ALA A 479 -8.61 5.54 -25.33
C ALA A 479 -8.78 4.03 -25.54
N THR A 480 -7.87 3.43 -26.30
CA THR A 480 -7.71 1.99 -26.51
C THR A 480 -6.27 1.60 -26.20
N PRO A 481 -5.93 0.31 -26.00
CA PRO A 481 -4.57 -0.09 -25.66
C PRO A 481 -3.48 0.45 -26.59
N THR A 482 -3.81 0.70 -27.87
CA THR A 482 -2.87 1.18 -28.89
C THR A 482 -3.20 2.57 -29.44
N THR A 483 -4.32 3.17 -29.05
CA THR A 483 -4.74 4.50 -29.54
C THR A 483 -5.12 5.41 -28.37
N PRO A 484 -4.36 6.48 -28.11
CA PRO A 484 -4.67 7.44 -27.05
C PRO A 484 -5.88 8.31 -27.42
N THR A 485 -6.46 8.99 -26.43
CA THR A 485 -7.50 9.99 -26.62
C THR A 485 -6.95 11.42 -26.58
N GLY A 486 -7.76 12.40 -26.94
CA GLY A 486 -7.36 13.82 -27.02
C GLY A 486 -6.65 14.17 -28.32
N ILE A 487 -6.14 15.40 -28.38
CA ILE A 487 -5.45 15.96 -29.56
C ILE A 487 -3.99 16.21 -29.20
N LEU A 488 -3.08 15.79 -30.06
CA LEU A 488 -1.65 16.01 -29.84
C LEU A 488 -1.29 17.48 -30.09
N ILE A 489 -0.86 18.19 -29.05
CA ILE A 489 -0.39 19.59 -29.11
C ILE A 489 0.99 19.63 -28.47
N GLY A 490 1.99 20.13 -29.20
CA GLY A 490 3.35 20.30 -28.66
C GLY A 490 4.00 19.01 -28.13
N GLY A 491 3.62 17.84 -28.66
CA GLY A 491 4.15 16.54 -28.22
C GLY A 491 3.40 15.92 -27.04
N VAL A 492 2.27 16.49 -26.62
CA VAL A 492 1.45 15.97 -25.51
C VAL A 492 -0.01 15.85 -25.93
N TYR A 493 -0.64 14.73 -25.61
CA TYR A 493 -2.09 14.58 -25.82
C TYR A 493 -2.83 15.52 -24.87
N THR A 494 -3.75 16.31 -25.41
CA THR A 494 -4.44 17.38 -24.70
C THR A 494 -5.94 17.22 -24.87
N CYS A 495 -6.69 17.51 -23.82
CA CYS A 495 -8.16 17.47 -23.84
C CYS A 495 -8.72 18.79 -23.27
N PRO A 496 -9.83 19.34 -23.80
CA PRO A 496 -10.55 20.39 -23.09
C PRO A 496 -10.94 19.88 -21.69
N ALA A 497 -10.63 20.63 -20.63
CA ALA A 497 -10.79 20.15 -19.25
C ALA A 497 -12.24 19.76 -18.92
N THR A 498 -13.21 20.46 -19.50
CA THR A 498 -14.64 20.18 -19.38
C THR A 498 -15.10 18.91 -20.12
N GLN A 499 -14.24 18.33 -20.96
CA GLN A 499 -14.51 17.15 -21.77
C GLN A 499 -13.66 15.93 -21.38
N LEU A 500 -12.75 16.08 -20.41
CA LEU A 500 -12.01 14.96 -19.83
C LEU A 500 -12.92 14.21 -18.84
N THR A 501 -13.13 12.93 -19.09
CA THR A 501 -13.92 12.06 -18.22
C THR A 501 -13.24 10.70 -18.07
N SER A 502 -13.64 9.93 -17.05
CA SER A 502 -13.25 8.53 -16.91
C SER A 502 -14.43 7.70 -16.38
N ASN A 503 -14.52 6.44 -16.83
CA ASN A 503 -15.45 5.46 -16.28
C ASN A 503 -14.86 4.63 -15.14
N LEU A 504 -13.57 4.78 -14.83
CA LEU A 504 -12.85 4.00 -13.82
C LEU A 504 -12.22 4.87 -12.73
N ILE A 505 -12.17 6.18 -12.94
CA ILE A 505 -11.57 7.16 -12.04
C ILE A 505 -12.51 8.37 -11.91
N LYS A 506 -12.73 8.81 -10.68
CA LYS A 506 -13.37 10.07 -10.34
C LYS A 506 -12.35 11.20 -10.39
N ILE A 507 -12.41 11.99 -11.46
CA ILE A 507 -11.59 13.19 -11.66
C ILE A 507 -12.36 14.40 -11.14
N PRO A 508 -11.80 15.23 -10.24
CA PRO A 508 -12.41 16.49 -9.85
C PRO A 508 -12.69 17.38 -11.06
N GLY A 509 -13.76 18.17 -10.99
CA GLY A 509 -14.05 19.15 -12.04
C GLY A 509 -12.96 20.23 -12.15
N PRO A 510 -12.95 21.00 -13.25
CA PRO A 510 -11.99 22.10 -13.44
C PRO A 510 -11.89 23.02 -12.21
N ASN A 511 -10.66 23.26 -11.75
CA ASN A 511 -10.30 24.05 -10.58
C ASN A 511 -10.89 23.59 -9.24
N GLN A 512 -11.33 22.33 -9.13
CA GLN A 512 -11.88 21.75 -7.89
C GLN A 512 -10.93 20.76 -7.19
N GLU A 513 -9.83 20.40 -7.82
CA GLU A 513 -8.83 19.49 -7.24
C GLU A 513 -8.18 20.13 -6.00
N GLN A 514 -8.03 19.34 -4.94
CA GLN A 514 -7.22 19.67 -3.78
C GLN A 514 -6.78 18.38 -3.07
N ASP A 515 -5.47 18.18 -2.97
CA ASP A 515 -4.84 16.97 -2.44
C ASP A 515 -5.39 16.44 -1.11
N ASP A 516 -5.79 17.31 -0.17
CA ASP A 516 -6.35 16.91 1.13
C ASP A 516 -7.87 16.69 1.10
N LYS A 517 -8.63 17.49 0.35
CA LYS A 517 -10.11 17.51 0.49
C LYS A 517 -10.83 16.95 -0.72
N HIS A 518 -10.33 17.19 -1.92
CA HIS A 518 -10.92 16.74 -3.19
C HIS A 518 -9.85 16.20 -4.15
N PRO A 519 -9.06 15.17 -3.75
CA PRO A 519 -8.11 14.54 -4.67
C PRO A 519 -8.84 13.68 -5.71
N GLN A 520 -8.13 13.34 -6.78
CA GLN A 520 -8.52 12.28 -7.72
C GLN A 520 -8.66 10.95 -6.99
N ARG A 521 -9.69 10.17 -7.34
CA ARG A 521 -9.95 8.86 -6.74
C ARG A 521 -10.33 7.84 -7.78
N ILE A 522 -10.07 6.58 -7.51
CA ILE A 522 -10.69 5.48 -8.25
C ILE A 522 -12.22 5.61 -8.17
N ALA A 523 -12.93 5.22 -9.23
CA ALA A 523 -14.38 5.29 -9.24
C ALA A 523 -14.97 4.34 -8.17
N PRO A 524 -16.02 4.77 -7.44
CA PRO A 524 -16.71 3.91 -6.49
C PRO A 524 -17.23 2.63 -7.14
N ARG A 525 -17.25 1.53 -6.39
CA ARG A 525 -17.62 0.21 -6.92
C ARG A 525 -18.44 -0.61 -5.94
N HIS A 526 -19.32 -1.44 -6.49
CA HIS A 526 -20.06 -2.47 -5.76
C HIS A 526 -19.62 -3.84 -6.26
N LEU A 527 -19.21 -4.71 -5.35
CA LEU A 527 -18.85 -6.09 -5.61
C LEU A 527 -19.80 -7.01 -4.88
N PHE A 528 -20.31 -8.02 -5.58
CA PHE A 528 -21.27 -8.97 -5.06
C PHE A 528 -20.71 -10.37 -5.20
N ASP A 529 -20.73 -11.16 -4.14
CA ASP A 529 -20.33 -12.57 -4.17
C ASP A 529 -21.47 -13.43 -3.65
N VAL A 530 -21.57 -14.65 -4.18
CA VAL A 530 -22.53 -15.65 -3.72
C VAL A 530 -21.79 -16.96 -3.46
N ALA A 531 -22.15 -17.65 -2.38
CA ALA A 531 -21.67 -18.98 -2.10
C ALA A 531 -22.81 -19.90 -1.68
N LEU A 532 -22.80 -21.13 -2.17
CA LEU A 532 -23.68 -22.22 -1.75
C LEU A 532 -22.78 -23.32 -1.19
N GLY A 533 -23.11 -23.84 -0.02
CA GLY A 533 -22.35 -24.96 0.56
C GLY A 533 -23.18 -25.87 1.43
N ASP A 534 -22.64 -27.05 1.70
CA ASP A 534 -23.12 -28.00 2.70
C ASP A 534 -21.89 -28.53 3.43
N ASP A 535 -21.85 -28.36 4.75
CA ASP A 535 -20.72 -28.74 5.59
C ASP A 535 -20.70 -30.23 5.94
N ASN A 536 -21.81 -30.96 5.66
CA ASN A 536 -21.94 -32.38 5.93
C ASN A 536 -22.92 -33.07 4.95
N LEU A 537 -22.50 -33.20 3.69
CA LEU A 537 -23.28 -33.74 2.58
C LEU A 537 -24.00 -35.06 2.88
N PHE A 538 -23.37 -35.92 3.69
CA PHE A 538 -23.86 -37.27 3.98
C PHE A 538 -24.42 -37.42 5.40
N ASN A 539 -24.52 -36.33 6.17
CA ASN A 539 -25.05 -36.32 7.53
C ASN A 539 -24.36 -37.33 8.48
N THR A 540 -23.07 -37.55 8.30
CA THR A 540 -22.24 -38.49 9.07
C THR A 540 -21.52 -37.77 10.22
N GLU A 541 -21.17 -38.49 11.29
CA GLU A 541 -20.49 -37.90 12.47
C GLU A 541 -18.98 -38.12 12.47
N ARG A 542 -18.50 -39.28 12.00
CA ARG A 542 -17.08 -39.68 12.07
C ARG A 542 -16.24 -39.15 10.90
N TYR A 543 -16.76 -39.28 9.69
CA TYR A 543 -16.10 -38.83 8.47
C TYR A 543 -17.05 -37.86 7.78
N LYS A 544 -16.72 -36.58 7.72
CA LYS A 544 -17.60 -35.55 7.14
C LYS A 544 -17.08 -35.12 5.79
N TRP A 545 -18.01 -34.84 4.89
CA TRP A 545 -17.71 -34.28 3.59
C TRP A 545 -18.41 -32.93 3.46
N SER A 546 -17.65 -31.90 3.10
CA SER A 546 -18.18 -30.59 2.77
C SER A 546 -18.05 -30.32 1.28
N ALA A 547 -19.06 -29.70 0.67
CA ALA A 547 -18.96 -29.12 -0.66
C ALA A 547 -19.33 -27.65 -0.62
N ARG A 548 -18.62 -26.84 -1.39
CA ARG A 548 -18.92 -25.41 -1.56
C ARG A 548 -18.68 -25.00 -2.99
N VAL A 549 -19.58 -24.17 -3.53
CA VAL A 549 -19.37 -23.42 -4.75
C VAL A 549 -19.46 -21.93 -4.41
N SER A 550 -18.47 -21.15 -4.81
CA SER A 550 -18.48 -19.69 -4.67
C SER A 550 -18.30 -19.00 -6.01
N VAL A 551 -19.07 -17.95 -6.23
CA VAL A 551 -18.96 -17.03 -7.37
C VAL A 551 -18.56 -15.67 -6.81
N ILE A 552 -17.33 -15.24 -7.08
CA ILE A 552 -16.85 -13.91 -6.73
C ILE A 552 -17.03 -12.95 -7.92
N ASN A 553 -17.25 -11.67 -7.63
CA ASN A 553 -17.59 -10.65 -8.63
C ASN A 553 -18.74 -11.12 -9.54
N LEU A 554 -19.87 -11.46 -8.93
CA LEU A 554 -21.06 -11.99 -9.58
C LEU A 554 -21.54 -11.09 -10.73
N ALA A 555 -21.49 -9.76 -10.57
CA ALA A 555 -21.86 -8.82 -11.62
C ALA A 555 -20.85 -8.75 -12.78
N ASN A 556 -19.67 -9.36 -12.63
CA ASN A 556 -18.54 -9.28 -13.56
C ASN A 556 -18.16 -7.82 -13.86
N GLY A 557 -18.10 -6.98 -12.81
CA GLY A 557 -17.78 -5.57 -12.93
C GLY A 557 -16.34 -5.37 -13.37
N TYR A 558 -16.14 -4.53 -14.39
CA TYR A 558 -14.82 -4.05 -14.81
C TYR A 558 -14.50 -2.75 -14.08
N VAL A 559 -13.73 -2.85 -13.00
CA VAL A 559 -13.44 -1.74 -12.08
C VAL A 559 -11.98 -1.79 -11.63
N LEU A 560 -11.41 -0.61 -11.39
CA LEU A 560 -10.05 -0.47 -10.87
C LEU A 560 -10.03 -0.69 -9.35
N TYR A 561 -8.91 -1.23 -8.88
CA TYR A 561 -8.48 -1.18 -7.49
C TYR A 561 -7.62 0.06 -7.24
N ASN A 562 -6.62 0.29 -8.09
CA ASN A 562 -5.75 1.46 -8.13
C ASN A 562 -5.19 1.70 -9.55
N PHE A 563 -4.61 2.88 -9.78
CA PHE A 563 -4.04 3.28 -11.06
C PHE A 563 -2.66 3.91 -10.82
N LEU A 564 -1.63 3.34 -11.44
CA LEU A 564 -0.23 3.77 -11.31
C LEU A 564 0.19 4.14 -9.87
N SER A 565 -0.33 3.39 -8.88
CA SER A 565 0.03 3.58 -7.48
C SER A 565 1.50 3.25 -7.29
N THR A 566 2.18 4.02 -6.44
CA THR A 566 3.58 3.79 -6.09
C THR A 566 3.80 2.33 -5.71
N PHE A 567 2.92 1.70 -4.93
CA PHE A 567 3.12 0.36 -4.38
C PHE A 567 2.85 -0.81 -5.33
N SER A 568 2.05 -0.60 -6.36
CA SER A 568 1.48 -1.71 -7.12
C SER A 568 1.12 -1.38 -8.57
N GLY A 569 1.41 -0.19 -9.07
CA GLY A 569 1.01 0.19 -10.43
C GLY A 569 -0.51 0.19 -10.59
N THR A 570 -1.01 -0.34 -11.70
CA THR A 570 -2.44 -0.42 -12.00
C THR A 570 -2.97 -1.82 -11.77
N HIS A 571 -4.03 -1.95 -10.95
CA HIS A 571 -4.71 -3.23 -10.70
C HIS A 571 -6.21 -3.11 -10.93
N TYR A 572 -6.77 -4.15 -11.57
CA TYR A 572 -8.20 -4.37 -11.68
C TYR A 572 -8.68 -5.35 -10.62
N VAL A 573 -9.95 -5.23 -10.24
CA VAL A 573 -10.61 -6.28 -9.47
C VAL A 573 -10.70 -7.55 -10.33
N THR A 574 -10.50 -8.71 -9.69
CA THR A 574 -10.62 -10.02 -10.34
C THR A 574 -11.94 -10.13 -11.11
N PRO A 575 -11.93 -10.59 -12.37
CA PRO A 575 -13.16 -10.91 -13.10
C PRO A 575 -14.01 -11.94 -12.37
N ARG A 576 -15.23 -12.16 -12.84
CA ARG A 576 -16.09 -13.21 -12.29
C ARG A 576 -15.34 -14.54 -12.26
N THR A 577 -15.19 -15.10 -11.06
CA THR A 577 -14.47 -16.36 -10.85
C THR A 577 -15.38 -17.31 -10.08
N ILE A 578 -15.44 -18.56 -10.56
CA ILE A 578 -16.22 -19.63 -9.95
C ILE A 578 -15.25 -20.65 -9.39
N THR A 579 -15.36 -20.93 -8.10
CA THR A 579 -14.53 -21.91 -7.39
C THR A 579 -15.43 -22.98 -6.78
N ALA A 580 -15.04 -24.24 -6.94
CA ALA A 580 -15.66 -25.37 -6.28
C ALA A 580 -14.63 -26.03 -5.35
N GLU A 581 -15.06 -26.36 -4.13
CA GLU A 581 -14.23 -26.97 -3.10
C GLU A 581 -14.93 -28.21 -2.53
N LEU A 582 -14.15 -29.27 -2.31
CA LEU A 582 -14.56 -30.48 -1.60
C LEU A 582 -13.60 -30.70 -0.43
N GLY A 583 -14.16 -30.80 0.77
CA GLY A 583 -13.42 -31.08 2.00
C GLY A 583 -13.76 -32.47 2.54
N PHE A 584 -12.73 -33.21 2.95
CA PHE A 584 -12.88 -34.46 3.69
C PHE A 584 -12.29 -34.30 5.08
N HIS A 585 -13.12 -34.48 6.10
CA HIS A 585 -12.77 -34.28 7.52
C HIS A 585 -12.79 -35.64 8.21
N PHE A 586 -11.66 -36.06 8.79
CA PHE A 586 -11.44 -37.40 9.36
C PHE A 586 -11.04 -37.40 10.83
#